data_AF-A0A0G1RGV9-F1
#
_entry.id   AF-A0A0G1RGV9-F1
#
_cell.length_a   1.000
_cell.length_b   1.000
_cell.length_c   1.000
_cell.angle_alpha   90.00
_cell.angle_beta   90.00
_cell.angle_gamma   90.00
#
_symmetry.space_group_name_H-M   'P 1'
#
loop_
_entity.id
_entity.type
_entity.pdbx_description
1 polymer ?
#
loop_
_entity_poly.entity_id
_entity_poly.type
_entity_poly.pdbx_seq_one_letter_code
_entity_poly.pdbx_strand_id
1 'polypeptide(L)'
;MKRLPELNSEKLRSKLKLKHLTTRTTLLAHHPHVARFLASSALAGSLLLAPGQSAPTLAALPSSSISQVSPFDLHNRLVEKLQSLLPESVQPLTSDQESQISALLHDLYGLHATAELEGNHLNTSYGLIGAEQHLMRYPGDVVDNMAPGRGAWGYFAQSRDQLTPDLIEKEKYYAVVQTLYLPFHISATGTNIGKSSL
;
A
#
# COMPACT_ATOMS: atom_id res chain seq x y z
N MET A 1 -0.04 52.22 -20.42
CA MET A 1 0.14 51.26 -19.30
C MET A 1 -1.21 51.04 -18.62
N LYS A 2 -1.77 49.82 -18.64
CA LYS A 2 -3.02 49.49 -17.94
C LYS A 2 -2.73 49.39 -16.44
N ARG A 3 -3.31 50.29 -15.62
CA ARG A 3 -3.24 50.19 -14.15
C ARG A 3 -3.93 48.91 -13.69
N LEU A 4 -3.20 48.07 -12.95
CA LEU A 4 -3.77 46.89 -12.30
C LEU A 4 -4.80 47.36 -11.26
N PRO A 5 -5.98 46.74 -11.18
CA PRO A 5 -7.00 47.13 -10.21
C PRO A 5 -6.50 46.85 -8.80
N GLU A 6 -6.50 47.88 -7.94
CA GLU A 6 -6.17 47.72 -6.52
C GLU A 6 -7.09 46.68 -5.88
N LEU A 7 -6.49 45.68 -5.23
CA LEU A 7 -7.18 44.63 -4.50
C LEU A 7 -7.80 45.23 -3.21
N ASN A 8 -9.01 45.75 -3.32
CA ASN A 8 -9.81 46.14 -2.16
C ASN A 8 -10.40 44.87 -1.50
N SER A 9 -10.05 44.64 -0.23
CA SER A 9 -10.46 43.48 0.56
C SER A 9 -11.97 43.37 0.72
N GLU A 10 -12.70 44.48 0.81
CA GLU A 10 -14.16 44.51 0.91
C GLU A 10 -14.81 44.07 -0.40
N LYS A 11 -14.28 44.55 -1.53
CA LYS A 11 -14.74 44.15 -2.86
C LYS A 11 -14.47 42.68 -3.15
N LEU A 12 -13.36 42.15 -2.64
CA LEU A 12 -13.06 40.71 -2.73
C LEU A 12 -14.02 39.91 -1.85
N ARG A 13 -14.24 40.33 -0.60
CA ARG A 13 -15.19 39.70 0.32
C ARG A 13 -16.62 39.69 -0.23
N SER A 14 -17.10 40.79 -0.81
CA SER A 14 -18.44 40.84 -1.40
C SER A 14 -18.60 39.90 -2.59
N LYS A 15 -17.58 39.82 -3.46
CA LYS A 15 -17.55 38.85 -4.56
C LYS A 15 -17.51 37.40 -4.08
N LEU A 16 -16.72 37.09 -3.07
CA LEU A 16 -16.64 35.74 -2.50
C LEU A 16 -17.96 35.35 -1.83
N LYS A 17 -18.59 36.26 -1.08
CA LYS A 17 -19.94 36.05 -0.51
C LYS A 17 -20.96 35.78 -1.60
N LEU A 18 -20.96 36.59 -2.66
CA LEU A 18 -21.88 36.39 -3.77
C LEU A 18 -21.67 35.05 -4.46
N LYS A 19 -20.41 34.69 -4.76
CA LYS A 19 -20.06 33.36 -5.31
C LYS A 19 -20.52 32.23 -4.41
N HIS A 20 -20.25 32.33 -3.11
CA HIS A 20 -20.67 31.32 -2.13
C HIS A 20 -22.19 31.15 -2.12
N LEU A 21 -22.95 32.25 -2.11
CA LEU A 21 -24.41 32.19 -2.17
C LEU A 21 -24.90 31.55 -3.46
N THR A 22 -24.36 31.94 -4.62
CA THR A 22 -24.72 31.34 -5.91
C THR A 22 -24.41 29.84 -5.94
N THR A 23 -23.22 29.43 -5.51
CA THR A 23 -22.83 28.02 -5.47
C THR A 23 -23.74 27.23 -4.53
N ARG A 24 -24.07 27.78 -3.36
CA ARG A 24 -25.01 27.16 -2.42
C ARG A 24 -26.39 26.98 -3.07
N THR A 25 -26.94 28.01 -3.72
CA THR A 25 -28.25 27.92 -4.37
C THR A 25 -28.26 26.91 -5.51
N THR A 26 -27.22 26.91 -6.35
CA THR A 26 -27.12 25.99 -7.50
C THR A 26 -26.94 24.55 -7.03
N LEU A 27 -26.11 24.32 -6.03
CA LEU A 27 -25.89 22.99 -5.45
C LEU A 27 -27.16 22.43 -4.82
N LEU A 28 -27.91 23.24 -4.08
CA LEU A 28 -29.18 22.81 -3.49
C LEU A 28 -30.28 22.57 -4.54
N ALA A 29 -30.28 23.33 -5.64
CA ALA A 29 -31.22 23.14 -6.74
C ALA A 29 -30.95 21.84 -7.52
N HIS A 30 -29.68 21.51 -7.79
CA HIS A 30 -29.31 20.29 -8.52
C HIS A 30 -29.29 19.03 -7.62
N HIS A 31 -29.04 19.20 -6.32
CA HIS A 31 -28.87 18.08 -5.39
C HIS A 31 -29.75 18.23 -4.14
N PRO A 32 -31.07 18.01 -4.25
CA PRO A 32 -32.01 18.17 -3.13
C PRO A 32 -31.74 17.20 -1.96
N HIS A 33 -31.06 16.08 -2.22
CA HIS A 33 -30.61 15.13 -1.19
C HIS A 33 -29.47 15.69 -0.32
N VAL A 34 -28.63 16.59 -0.85
CA VAL A 34 -27.56 17.24 -0.07
C VAL A 34 -28.14 18.23 0.94
N ALA A 35 -29.31 18.81 0.68
CA ALA A 35 -30.02 19.63 1.67
C ALA A 35 -30.39 18.83 2.92
N ARG A 36 -30.85 17.58 2.75
CA ARG A 36 -31.19 16.66 3.84
C ARG A 36 -29.95 16.18 4.60
N PHE A 37 -28.85 15.93 3.90
CA PHE A 37 -27.56 15.57 4.49
C PHE A 37 -26.91 16.75 5.26
N LEU A 38 -26.96 17.96 4.73
CA LEU A 38 -26.47 19.18 5.40
C LEU A 38 -27.34 19.58 6.59
N ALA A 39 -28.66 19.40 6.52
CA ALA A 39 -29.55 19.63 7.65
C ALA A 39 -29.28 18.64 8.80
N SER A 40 -29.03 17.37 8.49
CA SER A 40 -28.67 16.36 9.49
C SER A 40 -27.27 16.59 10.09
N SER A 41 -26.31 17.05 9.31
CA SER A 41 -24.97 17.40 9.83
C SER A 41 -24.94 18.71 10.63
N ALA A 42 -25.75 19.71 10.27
CA ALA A 42 -25.90 20.94 11.05
C ALA A 42 -26.55 20.69 12.43
N LEU A 43 -27.49 19.77 12.53
CA LEU A 43 -28.07 19.36 13.82
C LEU A 43 -27.03 18.67 14.72
N ALA A 44 -26.20 17.79 14.15
CA ALA A 44 -25.09 17.15 14.88
C ALA A 44 -24.02 18.17 15.34
N GLY A 45 -23.70 19.17 14.51
CA GLY A 45 -22.77 20.24 14.87
C GLY A 45 -23.32 21.20 15.94
N SER A 46 -24.63 21.44 15.96
CA SER A 46 -25.28 22.27 16.99
C SER A 46 -25.33 21.60 18.37
N LEU A 47 -25.38 20.27 18.41
CA LEU A 47 -25.30 19.49 19.66
C LEU A 47 -23.89 19.48 20.25
N LEU A 48 -22.85 19.58 19.41
CA LEU A 48 -21.46 19.60 19.87
C LEU A 48 -21.03 20.97 20.44
N LEU A 49 -21.71 22.05 20.06
CA LEU A 49 -21.42 23.41 20.51
C LEU A 49 -22.42 23.96 21.55
N ALA A 50 -23.37 23.14 22.02
CA ALA A 50 -24.25 23.52 23.12
C ALA A 50 -23.50 23.33 24.45
N PRO A 51 -23.21 24.41 25.22
CA PRO A 51 -22.66 24.24 26.54
C PRO A 51 -23.78 23.76 27.48
N GLY A 52 -23.59 22.60 28.11
CA GLY A 52 -24.26 22.26 29.36
C GLY A 52 -25.69 21.74 29.29
N GLN A 53 -25.96 20.68 28.52
CA GLN A 53 -27.10 19.80 28.81
C GLN A 53 -26.61 18.35 28.86
N SER A 54 -26.93 17.70 29.99
CA SER A 54 -26.70 16.29 30.27
C SER A 54 -27.07 15.42 29.07
N ALA A 55 -26.07 14.76 28.49
CA ALA A 55 -26.25 13.83 27.40
C ALA A 55 -27.33 12.81 27.77
N PRO A 56 -28.35 12.55 26.92
CA PRO A 56 -29.09 11.32 27.05
C PRO A 56 -28.06 10.21 26.92
N THR A 57 -28.02 9.32 27.91
CA THR A 57 -27.22 8.10 27.90
C THR A 57 -27.37 7.48 26.52
N LEU A 58 -26.30 7.56 25.72
CA LEU A 58 -26.18 6.83 24.48
C LEU A 58 -26.55 5.39 24.83
N ALA A 59 -27.66 4.91 24.26
CA ALA A 59 -27.93 3.49 24.23
C ALA A 59 -26.62 2.85 23.80
N ALA A 60 -26.03 2.06 24.70
CA ALA A 60 -24.81 1.37 24.42
C ALA A 60 -25.05 0.59 23.13
N LEU A 61 -24.39 1.03 22.05
CA LEU A 61 -24.27 0.22 20.86
C LEU A 61 -23.80 -1.15 21.38
N PRO A 62 -24.42 -2.27 20.94
CA PRO A 62 -23.87 -3.57 21.27
C PRO A 62 -22.40 -3.48 20.92
N SER A 63 -21.53 -3.76 21.89
CA SER A 63 -20.12 -3.95 21.60
C SER A 63 -20.10 -5.10 20.59
N SER A 64 -20.11 -4.76 19.31
CA SER A 64 -19.61 -5.63 18.28
C SER A 64 -18.20 -5.89 18.76
N SER A 65 -18.03 -7.07 19.34
CA SER A 65 -16.75 -7.68 19.56
C SER A 65 -16.12 -7.80 18.19
N ILE A 66 -15.55 -6.69 17.73
CA ILE A 66 -14.48 -6.69 16.75
C ILE A 66 -13.40 -7.44 17.51
N SER A 67 -13.40 -8.77 17.36
CA SER A 67 -12.24 -9.57 17.70
C SER A 67 -11.09 -8.90 16.99
N GLN A 68 -10.26 -8.17 17.75
CA GLN A 68 -9.02 -7.63 17.25
C GLN A 68 -8.15 -8.85 16.98
N VAL A 69 -8.31 -9.42 15.79
CA VAL A 69 -7.50 -10.54 15.36
C VAL A 69 -6.09 -10.00 15.24
N SER A 70 -5.16 -10.54 16.03
CA SER A 70 -3.79 -10.08 15.95
C SER A 70 -3.20 -10.43 14.57
N PRO A 71 -2.26 -9.64 14.04
CA PRO A 71 -1.59 -9.96 12.77
C PRO A 71 -0.95 -11.36 12.79
N PHE A 72 -0.48 -11.81 13.96
CA PHE A 72 0.06 -13.15 14.16
C PHE A 72 -0.99 -14.24 13.95
N ASP A 73 -2.21 -14.04 14.45
CA ASP A 73 -3.30 -15.01 14.27
C ASP A 73 -3.78 -15.08 12.81
N LEU A 74 -3.75 -13.95 12.08
CA LEU A 74 -4.05 -13.93 10.63
C LEU A 74 -2.99 -14.71 9.85
N HIS A 75 -1.72 -14.52 10.18
CA HIS A 75 -0.62 -15.27 9.54
C HIS A 75 -0.77 -16.78 9.73
N ASN A 76 -1.00 -17.24 10.96
CA ASN A 76 -1.14 -18.68 11.23
C ASN A 76 -2.35 -19.27 10.49
N ARG A 77 -3.47 -18.55 10.46
CA ARG A 77 -4.65 -18.95 9.69
C ARG A 77 -4.37 -19.06 8.19
N LEU A 78 -3.66 -18.08 7.62
CA LEU A 78 -3.26 -18.14 6.22
C LEU A 78 -2.39 -19.36 5.94
N VAL A 79 -1.37 -19.61 6.77
CA VAL A 79 -0.44 -20.75 6.60
C VAL A 79 -1.20 -22.07 6.63
N GLU A 80 -2.06 -22.28 7.62
CA GLU A 80 -2.86 -23.49 7.77
C GLU A 80 -3.77 -23.73 6.55
N LYS A 81 -4.46 -22.68 6.08
CA LYS A 81 -5.35 -22.78 4.93
C LYS A 81 -4.58 -23.02 3.63
N LEU A 82 -3.47 -22.32 3.41
CA LEU A 82 -2.66 -22.51 2.21
C LEU A 82 -2.07 -23.92 2.13
N GLN A 83 -1.64 -24.51 3.25
CA GLN A 83 -1.14 -25.90 3.27
C GLN A 83 -2.16 -26.91 2.76
N SER A 84 -3.45 -26.67 2.97
CA SER A 84 -4.53 -27.54 2.46
C SER A 84 -4.88 -27.31 0.99
N LEU A 85 -4.60 -26.10 0.47
CA LEU A 85 -4.96 -25.68 -0.89
C LEU A 85 -3.82 -25.92 -1.88
N LEU A 86 -2.58 -25.77 -1.44
CA LEU A 86 -1.39 -25.90 -2.27
C LEU A 86 -1.00 -27.37 -2.45
N PRO A 87 -0.49 -27.76 -3.62
CA PRO A 87 0.06 -29.08 -3.84
C PRO A 87 1.36 -29.31 -3.07
N GLU A 88 1.69 -30.58 -2.83
CA GLU A 88 2.91 -30.99 -2.10
C GLU A 88 4.21 -30.59 -2.83
N SER A 89 4.19 -30.62 -4.17
CA SER A 89 5.30 -30.15 -5.01
C SER A 89 4.90 -28.92 -5.81
N VAL A 90 5.84 -27.99 -6.01
CA VAL A 90 5.61 -26.78 -6.81
C VAL A 90 5.26 -27.13 -8.25
N GLN A 91 4.06 -26.74 -8.66
CA GLN A 91 3.49 -26.92 -10.00
C GLN A 91 2.44 -25.83 -10.27
N PRO A 92 2.07 -25.56 -11.53
CA PRO A 92 0.99 -24.61 -11.86
C PRO A 92 -0.30 -24.93 -11.10
N LEU A 93 -0.97 -23.90 -10.59
CA LEU A 93 -2.24 -24.05 -9.88
C LEU A 93 -3.38 -24.23 -10.86
N THR A 94 -4.42 -24.97 -10.44
CA THR A 94 -5.68 -25.03 -11.19
C THR A 94 -6.49 -23.74 -10.98
N SER A 95 -7.37 -23.42 -11.92
CA SER A 95 -8.26 -22.24 -11.79
C SER A 95 -9.11 -22.28 -10.51
N ASP A 96 -9.53 -23.47 -10.09
CA ASP A 96 -10.27 -23.66 -8.83
C ASP A 96 -9.41 -23.32 -7.61
N GLN A 97 -8.14 -23.78 -7.58
CA GLN A 97 -7.21 -23.43 -6.50
C GLN A 97 -6.93 -21.94 -6.45
N GLU A 98 -6.71 -21.31 -7.60
CA GLU A 98 -6.47 -19.87 -7.70
C GLU A 98 -7.66 -19.05 -7.23
N SER A 99 -8.88 -19.46 -7.58
CA SER A 99 -10.12 -18.85 -7.09
C SER A 99 -10.26 -18.97 -5.57
N GLN A 100 -9.97 -20.15 -5.01
CA GLN A 100 -10.01 -20.39 -3.57
C GLN A 100 -8.98 -19.56 -2.81
N ILE A 101 -7.75 -19.44 -3.35
CA ILE A 101 -6.70 -18.60 -2.76
C ILE A 101 -7.09 -17.12 -2.82
N SER A 102 -7.67 -16.67 -3.94
CA SER A 102 -8.15 -15.29 -4.09
C SER A 102 -9.23 -14.95 -3.06
N ALA A 103 -10.20 -15.85 -2.86
CA ALA A 103 -11.22 -15.72 -1.83
C ALA A 103 -10.61 -15.72 -0.42
N LEU A 104 -9.66 -16.61 -0.13
CA LEU A 104 -8.95 -16.65 1.15
C LEU A 104 -8.24 -15.33 1.49
N LEU A 105 -7.54 -14.74 0.52
CA LEU A 105 -6.83 -13.47 0.69
C LEU A 105 -7.79 -12.30 0.90
N HIS A 106 -8.92 -12.31 0.20
CA HIS A 106 -9.98 -11.34 0.39
C HIS A 106 -10.61 -11.47 1.79
N ASP A 107 -10.91 -12.68 2.24
CA ASP A 107 -11.58 -12.91 3.52
C ASP A 107 -10.68 -12.59 4.72
N LEU A 108 -9.38 -12.87 4.62
CA LEU A 108 -8.42 -12.61 5.71
C LEU A 108 -7.93 -11.16 5.75
N TYR A 109 -7.69 -10.55 4.58
CA TYR A 109 -7.02 -9.25 4.50
C TYR A 109 -7.79 -8.17 3.74
N GLY A 110 -8.92 -8.51 3.12
CA GLY A 110 -9.68 -7.59 2.25
C GLY A 110 -8.98 -7.33 0.91
N LEU A 111 -8.03 -8.18 0.50
CA LEU A 111 -7.26 -8.00 -0.72
C LEU A 111 -7.96 -8.65 -1.92
N HIS A 112 -8.22 -7.87 -2.97
CA HIS A 112 -8.71 -8.37 -4.24
C HIS A 112 -7.52 -8.85 -5.10
N ALA A 113 -7.07 -10.09 -4.84
CA ALA A 113 -6.09 -10.76 -5.68
C ALA A 113 -6.80 -11.48 -6.84
N THR A 114 -6.21 -11.44 -8.04
CA THR A 114 -6.65 -12.21 -9.19
C THR A 114 -5.46 -12.91 -9.82
N ALA A 115 -5.64 -14.14 -10.30
CA ALA A 115 -4.59 -14.87 -11.00
C ALA A 115 -4.36 -14.36 -12.43
N GLU A 116 -5.42 -13.82 -13.05
CA GLU A 116 -5.38 -13.21 -14.37
C GLU A 116 -5.56 -11.69 -14.25
N LEU A 117 -4.77 -10.93 -15.00
CA LEU A 117 -4.86 -9.49 -15.10
C LEU A 117 -4.87 -9.08 -16.58
N GLU A 118 -5.97 -8.46 -17.02
CA GLU A 118 -6.13 -7.97 -18.39
C GLU A 118 -5.91 -9.03 -19.49
N GLY A 119 -6.35 -10.27 -19.27
CA GLY A 119 -6.12 -11.36 -20.23
C GLY A 119 -4.78 -12.08 -20.06
N ASN A 120 -3.93 -11.64 -19.13
CA ASN A 120 -2.60 -12.21 -18.91
C ASN A 120 -2.59 -13.04 -17.62
N HIS A 121 -2.13 -14.28 -17.73
CA HIS A 121 -1.95 -15.21 -16.62
C HIS A 121 -0.50 -15.70 -16.59
N LEU A 122 0.07 -15.81 -15.39
CA LEU A 122 1.42 -16.36 -15.25
C LEU A 122 1.37 -17.87 -15.31
N ASN A 123 2.31 -18.49 -16.05
CA ASN A 123 2.42 -19.95 -16.11
C ASN A 123 2.52 -20.61 -14.71
N THR A 124 3.02 -19.88 -13.72
CA THR A 124 3.15 -20.33 -12.33
C THR A 124 2.99 -19.15 -11.38
N SER A 125 2.04 -19.25 -10.46
CA SER A 125 1.62 -18.16 -9.57
C SER A 125 2.26 -18.22 -8.17
N TYR A 126 2.96 -19.32 -7.84
CA TYR A 126 3.69 -19.50 -6.57
C TYR A 126 4.92 -20.38 -6.79
N GLY A 127 5.89 -20.30 -5.89
CA GLY A 127 7.07 -21.17 -5.97
C GLY A 127 7.92 -21.12 -4.72
N LEU A 128 8.99 -21.92 -4.73
CA LEU A 128 10.01 -21.84 -3.71
C LEU A 128 10.83 -20.57 -3.94
N ILE A 129 10.96 -19.77 -2.90
CA ILE A 129 11.97 -18.72 -2.84
C ILE A 129 13.26 -19.33 -2.28
N GLY A 130 14.39 -19.04 -2.91
CA GLY A 130 15.68 -19.49 -2.40
C GLY A 130 15.98 -18.88 -1.03
N ALA A 131 16.73 -19.59 -0.19
CA ALA A 131 17.38 -18.95 0.94
C ALA A 131 18.47 -18.03 0.35
N GLU A 132 18.18 -16.73 0.31
CA GLU A 132 19.13 -15.74 -0.19
C GLU A 132 20.42 -15.81 0.62
N GLN A 133 21.55 -15.70 -0.08
CA GLN A 133 22.86 -15.66 0.56
C GLN A 133 23.01 -14.32 1.30
N HIS A 134 23.77 -14.31 2.40
CA HIS A 134 24.03 -13.07 3.15
C HIS A 134 24.72 -12.07 2.22
N LEU A 135 24.23 -10.82 2.19
CA LEU A 135 24.85 -9.76 1.41
C LEU A 135 25.82 -8.97 2.28
N MET A 136 26.96 -8.57 1.73
CA MET A 136 27.93 -7.76 2.48
C MET A 136 27.26 -6.43 2.88
N ARG A 137 27.01 -6.23 4.18
CA ARG A 137 26.30 -5.02 4.65
C ARG A 137 27.21 -3.81 4.71
N TYR A 138 28.50 -4.00 4.95
CA TYR A 138 29.52 -2.97 5.02
C TYR A 138 30.90 -3.53 4.60
N PRO A 139 31.91 -2.69 4.32
CA PRO A 139 33.25 -3.16 3.99
C PRO A 139 33.83 -4.06 5.10
N GLY A 140 34.15 -5.31 4.79
CA GLY A 140 34.70 -6.28 5.75
C GLY A 140 33.64 -7.07 6.55
N ASP A 141 32.35 -6.99 6.18
CA ASP A 141 31.34 -7.92 6.68
C ASP A 141 31.57 -9.32 6.09
N VAL A 142 31.81 -10.31 6.96
CA VAL A 142 32.10 -11.70 6.59
C VAL A 142 31.35 -12.62 7.55
N VAL A 143 30.48 -13.45 7.00
CA VAL A 143 29.72 -14.48 7.71
C VAL A 143 29.64 -15.77 6.87
N ASP A 144 29.13 -16.85 7.44
CA ASP A 144 28.87 -18.07 6.67
C ASP A 144 27.74 -17.85 5.65
N ASN A 145 27.82 -18.50 4.48
CA ASN A 145 26.89 -18.35 3.35
C ASN A 145 26.89 -16.93 2.72
N MET A 146 28.07 -16.35 2.52
CA MET A 146 28.23 -15.10 1.78
C MET A 146 27.84 -15.23 0.30
N ALA A 147 27.08 -14.26 -0.20
CA ALA A 147 26.97 -14.00 -1.62
C ALA A 147 28.36 -13.70 -2.24
N PRO A 148 28.68 -14.21 -3.43
CA PRO A 148 29.97 -13.99 -4.09
C PRO A 148 30.17 -12.54 -4.55
N GLY A 149 29.08 -11.78 -4.69
CA GLY A 149 29.08 -10.39 -5.09
C GLY A 149 28.35 -9.50 -4.08
N ARG A 150 28.49 -8.19 -4.26
CA ARG A 150 27.65 -7.22 -3.55
C ARG A 150 26.25 -7.24 -4.19
N GLY A 151 25.22 -6.98 -3.39
CA GLY A 151 23.87 -6.74 -3.90
C GLY A 151 23.86 -5.55 -4.88
N ALA A 152 22.75 -5.34 -5.59
CA ALA A 152 22.63 -4.27 -6.60
C ALA A 152 22.85 -2.86 -6.00
N TRP A 153 22.70 -2.72 -4.70
CA TRP A 153 22.87 -1.48 -3.94
C TRP A 153 24.27 -1.34 -3.30
N GLY A 154 25.16 -2.31 -3.49
CA GLY A 154 26.49 -2.30 -2.88
C GLY A 154 26.42 -2.61 -1.39
N TYR A 155 26.99 -1.73 -0.56
CA TYR A 155 26.94 -1.84 0.90
C TYR A 155 25.74 -1.06 1.46
N PHE A 156 25.09 -1.62 2.47
CA PHE A 156 24.00 -0.99 3.21
C PHE A 156 24.52 0.13 4.13
N ALA A 157 25.75 -0.02 4.66
CA ALA A 157 26.43 0.95 5.51
C ALA A 157 27.90 1.14 5.09
N GLN A 158 28.48 2.31 5.37
CA GLN A 158 29.90 2.59 5.06
C GLN A 158 30.86 1.92 6.04
N SER A 159 30.39 1.55 7.23
CA SER A 159 31.16 0.83 8.25
C SER A 159 30.21 0.07 9.18
N ARG A 160 30.78 -0.82 10.01
CA ARG A 160 30.03 -1.55 11.04
C ARG A 160 29.31 -0.62 12.01
N ASP A 161 29.92 0.51 12.37
CA ASP A 161 29.37 1.46 13.33
C ASP A 161 28.14 2.20 12.79
N GLN A 162 28.00 2.28 11.46
CA GLN A 162 26.86 2.89 10.79
C GLN A 162 25.76 1.88 10.45
N LEU A 163 25.92 0.61 10.82
CA LEU A 163 24.92 -0.42 10.60
C LEU A 163 23.78 -0.28 11.62
N THR A 164 22.64 0.21 11.17
CA THR A 164 21.45 0.36 12.00
C THR A 164 20.57 -0.91 11.94
N PRO A 165 19.69 -1.13 12.93
CA PRO A 165 18.70 -2.22 12.86
C PRO A 165 17.82 -2.18 11.60
N ASP A 166 17.46 -0.98 11.15
CA ASP A 166 16.71 -0.75 9.90
C ASP A 166 17.47 -1.26 8.66
N LEU A 167 18.80 -1.07 8.60
CA LEU A 167 19.61 -1.60 7.50
C LEU A 167 19.73 -3.12 7.53
N ILE A 168 19.72 -3.73 8.71
CA ILE A 168 19.69 -5.19 8.87
C ILE A 168 18.34 -5.73 8.38
N GLU A 169 17.25 -5.06 8.74
CA GLU A 169 15.91 -5.44 8.29
C GLU A 169 15.76 -5.31 6.77
N LYS A 170 16.32 -4.25 6.18
CA LYS A 170 16.35 -4.07 4.72
C LYS A 170 17.11 -5.16 3.98
N GLU A 171 18.20 -5.66 4.55
CA GLU A 171 18.93 -6.80 3.98
C GLU A 171 18.10 -8.09 4.07
N LYS A 172 17.45 -8.33 5.21
CA LYS A 172 16.57 -9.50 5.40
C LYS A 172 15.41 -9.57 4.41
N TYR A 173 14.84 -8.43 4.05
CA TYR A 173 13.75 -8.31 3.08
C TYR A 173 14.23 -7.90 1.69
N TYR A 174 15.54 -7.99 1.43
CA TYR A 174 16.11 -7.71 0.13
C TYR A 174 15.72 -8.81 -0.84
N ALA A 175 14.71 -8.53 -1.66
CA ALA A 175 14.30 -9.40 -2.76
C ALA A 175 14.79 -8.81 -4.09
N VAL A 176 15.54 -9.60 -4.86
CA VAL A 176 15.90 -9.24 -6.23
C VAL A 176 14.85 -9.81 -7.17
N VAL A 177 14.04 -8.94 -7.75
CA VAL A 177 13.14 -9.33 -8.85
C VAL A 177 14.01 -9.52 -10.09
N GLN A 178 13.89 -10.68 -10.74
CA GLN A 178 14.60 -10.95 -11.98
C GLN A 178 14.12 -9.98 -13.07
N THR A 179 14.92 -8.96 -13.36
CA THR A 179 14.62 -7.93 -14.38
C THR A 179 14.80 -8.42 -15.81
N LEU A 180 15.02 -9.73 -16.03
CA LEU A 180 15.33 -10.32 -17.34
C LEU A 180 14.28 -9.96 -18.42
N TYR A 181 13.05 -9.65 -18.02
CA TYR A 181 11.94 -9.29 -18.91
C TYR A 181 11.57 -7.80 -18.92
N LEU A 182 12.31 -6.93 -18.22
CA LEU A 182 12.07 -5.48 -18.29
C LEU A 182 12.69 -4.92 -19.59
N PRO A 183 11.91 -4.23 -20.45
CA PRO A 183 12.39 -3.74 -21.75
C PRO A 183 13.33 -2.51 -21.67
N PHE A 184 14.14 -2.39 -20.61
CA PHE A 184 15.16 -1.35 -20.48
C PHE A 184 16.45 -1.93 -19.92
N HIS A 185 17.36 -2.25 -20.85
CA HIS A 185 18.77 -2.46 -20.59
C HIS A 185 19.37 -1.15 -20.04
N ILE A 186 19.57 -1.05 -18.72
CA ILE A 186 20.50 -0.07 -18.15
C ILE A 186 21.84 -0.80 -17.98
N SER A 187 22.69 -0.67 -19.00
CA SER A 187 24.10 -1.08 -18.89
C SER A 187 24.82 -0.10 -17.97
N ALA A 188 24.79 -0.37 -16.67
CA ALA A 188 25.66 0.28 -15.72
C ALA A 188 26.99 -0.48 -15.67
N THR A 189 27.83 -0.29 -16.70
CA THR A 189 29.29 -0.10 -16.60
C THR A 189 29.88 -0.18 -18.00
N GLY A 190 30.56 0.89 -18.40
CA GLY A 190 31.44 0.86 -19.55
C GLY A 190 32.59 -0.11 -19.30
N THR A 191 32.55 -1.27 -19.95
CA THR A 191 33.73 -1.98 -20.45
C THR A 191 33.24 -2.85 -21.59
N ASN A 192 33.75 -2.56 -22.79
CA ASN A 192 33.45 -3.28 -24.00
C ASN A 192 34.19 -4.63 -23.92
N ILE A 193 33.49 -5.70 -23.56
CA ILE A 193 34.00 -7.07 -23.75
C ILE A 193 33.21 -7.71 -24.88
N GLY A 194 33.94 -7.92 -25.98
CA GLY A 194 33.42 -8.42 -27.23
C GLY A 194 32.75 -9.78 -27.08
N LYS A 195 31.72 -9.98 -27.91
CA LYS A 195 31.08 -11.26 -28.17
C LYS A 195 32.14 -12.32 -28.51
N SER A 196 32.23 -13.37 -27.69
CA SER A 196 32.72 -14.66 -28.15
C SER A 196 31.53 -15.62 -28.11
N SER A 197 31.08 -15.99 -29.30
CA SER A 197 30.10 -17.04 -29.54
C SER A 197 30.61 -18.39 -29.03
N LEU A 198 29.76 -19.14 -28.35
CA LEU A 198 29.49 -20.57 -28.54
C LEU A 198 28.08 -20.85 -28.01
#